data_AF-A0A0S7BDN9-F1
#
_entry.id   AF-A0A0S7BDN9-F1
#
_cell.length_a   1.000
_cell.length_b   1.000
_cell.length_c   1.000
_cell.angle_alpha   90.00
_cell.angle_beta   90.00
_cell.angle_gamma   90.00
#
_symmetry.space_group_name_H-M   'P 1'
#
loop_
_entity.id
_entity.type
_entity.pdbx_description
1 polymer ?
#
loop_
_entity_poly.entity_id
_entity_poly.type
_entity_poly.pdbx_seq_one_letter_code
_entity_poly.pdbx_strand_id
1 'polypeptide(L)'
;MISSSWMLGMVSIGIVLLLRRNRYAPAAVVLILLGVVISLVNGKFHQVSLPAFTLPPLTRFSLREVWQSMLQAGFAQIPLTVTNATIATVALIKTYWPEKAVTARQLSLNQGIMNLIVPFFGGMPMCHGAGGLAGQYYYGARTAGANILEGTIEILLGLFFAASVAGLFAVFPSAIIGAMMLLGASKWRCLPGTPAWTWMCCPWEQPSLSLY
;
A
#
# COMPACT_ATOMS: atom_id res chain seq x y z
N MET A 1 -18.26 -22.39 6.66
CA MET A 1 -17.11 -21.46 6.82
C MET A 1 -16.67 -20.83 5.49
N ILE A 2 -16.46 -21.60 4.41
CA ILE A 2 -16.07 -21.05 3.09
C ILE A 2 -17.18 -20.16 2.46
N SER A 3 -18.44 -20.59 2.51
CA SER A 3 -19.58 -19.84 1.94
C SER A 3 -19.75 -18.43 2.54
N SER A 4 -19.58 -18.29 3.86
CA SER A 4 -19.65 -16.99 4.55
C SER A 4 -18.54 -16.03 4.12
N SER A 5 -17.33 -16.54 3.85
CA SER A 5 -16.20 -15.71 3.40
C SER A 5 -16.39 -15.19 1.97
N TRP A 6 -16.93 -15.99 1.06
CA TRP A 6 -17.26 -15.54 -0.30
C TRP A 6 -18.36 -14.48 -0.30
N MET A 7 -19.40 -14.68 0.52
CA MET A 7 -20.46 -13.68 0.69
C MET A 7 -19.90 -12.34 1.21
N LEU A 8 -19.04 -12.38 2.23
CA LEU A 8 -18.39 -11.17 2.75
C LEU A 8 -17.51 -10.50 1.68
N GLY A 9 -16.78 -11.27 0.87
CA GLY A 9 -16.02 -10.74 -0.26
C GLY A 9 -16.91 -10.04 -1.30
N MET A 10 -18.02 -10.67 -1.71
CA MET A 10 -18.98 -10.07 -2.65
C MET A 10 -19.64 -8.80 -2.10
N VAL A 11 -20.05 -8.82 -0.82
CA VAL A 11 -20.58 -7.62 -0.14
C VAL A 11 -19.53 -6.52 -0.11
N SER A 12 -18.27 -6.85 0.18
CA SER A 12 -17.17 -5.89 0.20
C SER A 12 -16.93 -5.28 -1.19
N ILE A 13 -16.98 -6.08 -2.25
CA ILE A 13 -16.91 -5.59 -3.63
C ILE A 13 -18.09 -4.65 -3.92
N GLY A 14 -19.31 -5.02 -3.52
CA GLY A 14 -20.51 -4.19 -3.66
C GLY A 14 -20.36 -2.83 -2.97
N ILE A 15 -19.85 -2.82 -1.73
CA ILE A 15 -19.58 -1.59 -0.96
C ILE A 15 -18.59 -0.70 -1.71
N VAL A 16 -17.49 -1.26 -2.24
CA VAL A 16 -16.51 -0.46 -3.00
C VAL A 16 -17.12 0.11 -4.26
N LEU A 17 -17.88 -0.68 -5.03
CA LEU A 17 -18.51 -0.21 -6.26
C LEU A 17 -19.54 0.89 -6.00
N LEU A 18 -20.31 0.77 -4.91
CA LEU A 18 -21.30 1.76 -4.49
C LEU A 18 -20.64 3.05 -3.98
N LEU A 19 -19.61 2.93 -3.14
CA LEU A 19 -19.00 4.07 -2.44
C LEU A 19 -17.80 4.69 -3.17
N ARG A 20 -17.34 4.15 -4.31
CA ARG A 20 -16.14 4.66 -5.02
C ARG A 20 -16.21 6.14 -5.42
N ARG A 21 -17.40 6.73 -5.52
CA ARG A 21 -17.63 8.15 -5.86
C ARG A 21 -18.04 9.00 -4.65
N ASN A 22 -18.25 8.37 -3.49
CA ASN A 22 -18.73 9.08 -2.30
C ASN A 22 -17.56 9.75 -1.58
N ARG A 23 -17.55 11.08 -1.59
CA ARG A 23 -16.49 11.89 -0.94
C ARG A 23 -16.51 11.82 0.58
N TYR A 24 -17.64 11.46 1.19
CA TYR A 24 -17.81 11.45 2.64
C TYR A 24 -17.57 10.07 3.27
N ALA A 25 -17.76 9.01 2.48
CA ALA A 25 -17.57 7.64 2.93
C ALA A 25 -16.64 6.88 1.97
N PRO A 26 -15.31 7.14 2.03
CA PRO A 26 -14.35 6.38 1.24
C PRO A 26 -14.48 4.88 1.54
N ALA A 27 -14.65 4.08 0.49
CA ALA A 27 -14.93 2.66 0.64
C ALA A 27 -13.89 1.92 1.51
N ALA A 28 -12.61 2.29 1.42
CA ALA A 28 -11.55 1.70 2.24
C ALA A 28 -11.79 1.92 3.74
N VAL A 29 -12.20 3.12 4.14
CA VAL A 29 -12.49 3.45 5.55
C VAL A 29 -13.68 2.63 6.04
N VAL A 30 -14.76 2.58 5.25
CA VAL A 30 -15.96 1.80 5.59
C VAL A 30 -15.64 0.31 5.73
N LEU A 31 -14.84 -0.24 4.82
CA LEU A 31 -14.44 -1.65 4.88
C LEU A 31 -13.52 -1.97 6.06
N ILE A 32 -12.59 -1.07 6.40
CA ILE A 32 -11.75 -1.21 7.60
C ILE A 32 -12.62 -1.23 8.86
N LEU A 33 -13.55 -0.28 8.99
CA LEU A 33 -14.49 -0.24 10.11
C LEU A 33 -15.37 -1.49 10.17
N LEU A 34 -15.88 -1.95 9.04
CA LEU A 34 -16.64 -3.19 8.95
C LEU A 34 -15.81 -4.40 9.42
N GLY A 35 -14.55 -4.50 8.97
CA GLY A 35 -13.64 -5.56 9.41
C GLY A 35 -13.40 -5.54 10.91
N VAL A 36 -13.17 -4.36 11.49
CA VAL A 36 -13.02 -4.17 12.94
C VAL A 36 -14.29 -4.62 13.68
N VAL A 37 -15.48 -4.18 13.24
CA VAL A 37 -16.76 -4.57 13.85
C VAL A 37 -16.96 -6.09 13.78
N ILE A 38 -16.68 -6.72 12.63
CA ILE A 38 -16.77 -8.18 12.49
C ILE A 38 -15.81 -8.88 13.45
N SER A 39 -14.58 -8.41 13.58
CA SER A 39 -13.60 -9.01 14.50
C SER A 39 -14.02 -8.83 15.97
N LEU A 40 -14.67 -7.71 16.32
CA LEU A 40 -15.19 -7.42 17.67
C LEU A 40 -16.35 -8.34 18.02
N VAL A 41 -17.36 -8.44 17.14
CA VAL A 41 -18.54 -9.29 17.34
C VAL A 41 -18.17 -10.76 17.46
N ASN A 42 -17.12 -11.20 16.76
CA ASN A 42 -16.62 -12.58 16.87
C ASN A 42 -15.78 -12.85 18.13
N GLY A 43 -15.62 -11.87 19.03
CA GLY A 43 -14.86 -12.04 20.28
C GLY A 43 -13.36 -12.31 20.09
N LYS A 44 -12.80 -12.01 18.90
CA LYS A 44 -11.42 -12.36 18.55
C LYS A 44 -10.37 -11.38 19.08
N PHE A 45 -10.79 -10.28 19.70
CA PHE A 45 -9.90 -9.23 20.18
C PHE A 45 -9.04 -9.62 21.38
N HIS A 46 -9.28 -10.77 22.02
CA HIS A 46 -8.39 -11.32 23.04
C HIS A 46 -6.96 -11.59 22.51
N GLN A 47 -6.78 -11.65 21.18
CA GLN A 47 -5.47 -11.81 20.52
C GLN A 47 -4.72 -10.48 20.35
N VAL A 48 -5.35 -9.34 20.65
CA VAL A 48 -4.71 -8.02 20.58
C VAL A 48 -4.00 -7.74 21.90
N SER A 49 -2.67 -7.78 21.87
CA SER A 49 -1.84 -7.49 23.04
C SER A 49 -1.92 -6.02 23.46
N LEU A 50 -1.63 -5.74 24.72
CA LEU A 50 -1.44 -4.38 25.22
C LEU A 50 -0.19 -3.73 24.58
N PRO A 51 -0.13 -2.39 24.53
CA PRO A 51 1.05 -1.67 24.03
C PRO A 51 2.30 -2.03 24.83
N ALA A 52 3.39 -2.31 24.13
CA ALA A 52 4.67 -2.67 24.72
C ALA A 52 5.82 -2.20 23.82
N PHE A 53 6.88 -1.67 24.44
CA PHE A 53 8.08 -1.27 23.70
C PHE A 53 8.83 -2.49 23.17
N THR A 54 9.02 -2.58 21.86
CA THR A 54 9.66 -3.69 21.15
C THR A 54 10.63 -3.14 20.10
N LEU A 55 11.87 -3.59 20.13
CA LEU A 55 12.86 -3.27 19.11
C LEU A 55 12.78 -4.26 17.93
N PRO A 56 13.10 -3.83 16.70
CA PRO A 56 13.15 -4.73 15.56
C PRO A 56 14.23 -5.82 15.80
N PRO A 57 13.92 -7.10 15.51
CA PRO A 57 14.85 -8.19 15.75
C PRO A 57 15.98 -8.18 14.72
N LEU A 58 17.19 -8.55 15.14
CA LEU A 58 18.27 -8.84 14.21
C LEU A 58 18.01 -10.18 13.53
N THR A 59 17.78 -10.14 12.23
CA THR A 59 17.41 -11.30 11.41
C THR A 59 18.59 -11.74 10.56
N ARG A 60 18.80 -13.06 10.48
CA ARG A 60 19.76 -13.70 9.57
C ARG A 60 18.98 -14.55 8.58
N PHE A 61 19.55 -14.73 7.40
CA PHE A 61 18.95 -15.54 6.35
C PHE A 61 20.03 -16.39 5.67
N SER A 62 19.62 -17.57 5.23
CA SER A 62 20.41 -18.48 4.43
C SER A 62 20.29 -18.14 2.94
N LEU A 63 21.29 -18.52 2.14
CA LEU A 63 21.22 -18.40 0.67
C LEU A 63 20.03 -19.17 0.08
N ARG A 64 19.59 -20.23 0.75
CA ARG A 64 18.40 -21.00 0.35
C ARG A 64 17.13 -20.17 0.48
N GLU A 65 16.95 -19.45 1.59
CA GLU A 65 15.79 -18.56 1.80
C GLU A 65 15.80 -17.39 0.82
N VAL A 66 16.98 -16.84 0.53
CA VAL A 66 17.14 -15.80 -0.50
C VAL A 66 16.68 -16.32 -1.86
N TRP A 67 17.14 -17.51 -2.26
CA TRP A 67 16.76 -18.12 -3.53
C TRP A 67 15.25 -18.42 -3.61
N GLN A 68 14.67 -18.97 -2.55
CA GLN A 68 13.22 -19.23 -2.48
C GLN A 68 12.41 -17.93 -2.58
N SER A 69 12.84 -16.87 -1.89
CA SER A 69 12.19 -15.55 -1.96
C SER A 69 12.27 -14.94 -3.36
N MET A 70 13.39 -15.13 -4.05
CA MET A 70 13.55 -14.69 -5.44
C MET A 70 12.61 -15.42 -6.40
N LEU A 71 12.45 -16.75 -6.24
CA LEU A 71 11.53 -17.54 -7.05
C LEU A 71 10.06 -17.21 -6.78
N GLN A 72 9.68 -16.99 -5.52
CA GLN A 72 8.28 -16.77 -5.14
C GLN A 72 7.79 -15.36 -5.52
N ALA A 73 8.62 -14.34 -5.34
CA ALA A 73 8.22 -12.96 -5.54
C ALA A 73 9.28 -12.09 -6.20
N GLY A 74 10.57 -12.31 -5.93
CA GLY A 74 11.64 -11.41 -6.37
C GLY A 74 11.68 -11.16 -7.88
N PHE A 75 11.60 -12.21 -8.71
CA PHE A 75 11.60 -12.04 -10.16
C PHE A 75 10.38 -11.28 -10.67
N ALA A 76 9.18 -11.56 -10.12
CA ALA A 76 7.96 -10.82 -10.44
C ALA A 76 8.03 -9.36 -9.97
N GLN A 77 8.80 -9.08 -8.91
CA GLN A 77 8.96 -7.75 -8.33
C GLN A 77 9.87 -6.84 -9.17
N ILE A 78 10.78 -7.39 -9.99
CA ILE A 78 11.67 -6.60 -10.87
C ILE A 78 10.86 -5.71 -11.83
N PRO A 79 9.97 -6.24 -12.69
CA PRO A 79 9.19 -5.40 -13.60
C PRO A 79 8.25 -4.45 -12.86
N LEU A 80 7.63 -4.89 -11.75
CA LEU A 80 6.76 -4.03 -10.94
C LEU A 80 7.54 -2.84 -10.36
N THR A 81 8.74 -3.07 -9.84
CA THR A 81 9.58 -2.03 -9.25
C THR A 81 10.05 -1.03 -10.30
N VAL A 82 10.57 -1.53 -11.43
CA VAL A 82 11.05 -0.66 -12.52
C VAL A 82 9.91 0.20 -13.07
N THR A 83 8.75 -0.41 -13.32
CA THR A 83 7.63 0.32 -13.94
C THR A 83 6.90 1.22 -12.96
N ASN A 84 6.52 0.73 -11.78
CA ASN A 84 5.69 1.47 -10.82
C ASN A 84 6.49 2.37 -9.89
N ALA A 85 7.59 1.86 -9.30
CA ALA A 85 8.32 2.57 -8.25
C ALA A 85 9.50 3.40 -8.76
N THR A 86 9.92 3.18 -10.01
CA THR A 86 11.00 3.95 -10.64
C THR A 86 10.47 4.85 -11.75
N ILE A 87 10.03 4.31 -12.89
CA ILE A 87 9.68 5.13 -14.06
C ILE A 87 8.41 5.97 -13.80
N ALA A 88 7.31 5.33 -13.36
CA ALA A 88 6.07 6.04 -13.07
C ALA A 88 6.25 7.06 -11.92
N THR A 89 6.96 6.69 -10.86
CA THR A 89 7.25 7.62 -9.75
C THR A 89 8.07 8.82 -10.21
N VAL A 90 9.13 8.64 -11.01
CA VAL A 90 9.91 9.78 -11.57
C VAL A 90 9.01 10.71 -12.38
N ALA A 91 8.21 10.13 -13.28
CA ALA A 91 7.31 10.91 -14.12
C ALA A 91 6.32 11.70 -13.27
N LEU A 92 5.74 11.06 -12.25
CA LEU A 92 4.77 11.67 -11.36
C LEU A 92 5.38 12.79 -10.50
N ILE A 93 6.58 12.58 -9.96
CA ILE A 93 7.31 13.63 -9.21
C ILE A 93 7.58 14.83 -10.12
N LYS A 94 8.02 14.59 -11.36
CA LYS A 94 8.28 15.68 -12.32
C LYS A 94 7.00 16.46 -12.66
N THR A 95 5.84 15.81 -12.70
CA THR A 95 4.55 16.45 -12.94
C THR A 95 4.08 17.25 -11.71
N TYR A 96 4.16 16.68 -10.52
CA TYR A 96 3.64 17.31 -9.30
C TYR A 96 4.58 18.37 -8.71
N TRP A 97 5.89 18.19 -8.86
CA TRP A 97 6.92 19.10 -8.38
C TRP A 97 8.04 19.27 -9.42
N PRO A 98 7.81 20.04 -10.50
CA PRO A 98 8.78 20.24 -11.59
C PRO A 98 10.16 20.71 -11.10
N GLU A 99 10.17 21.59 -10.10
CA GLU A 99 11.38 22.16 -9.50
C GLU A 99 12.16 21.17 -8.59
N LYS A 100 11.60 19.98 -8.32
CA LYS A 100 12.19 18.96 -7.43
C LYS A 100 12.33 17.62 -8.13
N ALA A 101 12.59 17.64 -9.43
CA ALA A 101 12.73 16.43 -10.23
C ALA A 101 13.81 15.49 -9.66
N VAL A 102 13.47 14.20 -9.58
CA VAL A 102 14.40 13.13 -9.20
C VAL A 102 14.64 12.22 -10.39
N THR A 103 15.82 11.63 -10.46
CA THR A 103 16.19 10.69 -11.54
C THR A 103 15.83 9.26 -11.16
N ALA A 104 15.62 8.42 -12.18
CA ALA A 104 15.41 6.98 -11.99
C ALA A 104 16.58 6.34 -11.21
N ARG A 105 17.81 6.79 -11.47
CA ARG A 105 19.00 6.32 -10.76
C ARG A 105 18.94 6.63 -9.26
N GLN A 106 18.50 7.83 -8.88
CA GLN A 106 18.38 8.20 -7.47
C GLN A 106 17.34 7.35 -6.74
N LEU A 107 16.16 7.13 -7.33
CA LEU A 107 15.13 6.27 -6.74
C LEU A 107 15.61 4.81 -6.64
N SER A 108 16.20 4.27 -7.72
CA SER A 108 16.74 2.90 -7.74
C SER A 108 17.84 2.67 -6.71
N LEU A 109 18.74 3.64 -6.53
CA LEU A 109 19.79 3.54 -5.50
C LEU A 109 19.20 3.63 -4.09
N ASN A 110 18.30 4.56 -3.84
CA ASN A 110 17.65 4.71 -2.53
C ASN A 110 16.90 3.42 -2.14
N GLN A 111 16.04 2.91 -3.03
CA GLN A 111 15.30 1.68 -2.77
C GLN A 111 16.23 0.47 -2.69
N GLY A 112 17.33 0.42 -3.47
CA GLY A 112 18.32 -0.65 -3.36
C GLY A 112 18.99 -0.68 -1.99
N ILE A 113 19.42 0.47 -1.48
CA ILE A 113 20.06 0.60 -0.16
C ILE A 113 19.09 0.20 0.94
N MET A 114 17.86 0.72 0.94
CA MET A 114 16.90 0.37 2.00
C MET A 114 16.55 -1.13 1.99
N ASN A 115 16.39 -1.74 0.81
CA ASN A 115 16.10 -3.17 0.68
C ASN A 115 17.32 -4.07 0.96
N LEU A 116 18.54 -3.54 0.96
CA LEU A 116 19.73 -4.27 1.39
C LEU A 116 19.85 -4.29 2.91
N ILE A 117 19.45 -3.22 3.59
CA ILE A 117 19.64 -3.04 5.04
C ILE A 117 18.46 -3.61 5.84
N VAL A 118 17.23 -3.25 5.46
CA VAL A 118 16.02 -3.50 6.25
C VAL A 118 15.70 -4.98 6.51
N PRO A 119 16.00 -5.93 5.60
CA PRO A 119 15.78 -7.36 5.89
C PRO A 119 16.56 -7.89 7.11
N PHE A 120 17.72 -7.30 7.44
CA PHE A 120 18.49 -7.66 8.64
C PHE A 120 17.80 -7.22 9.94
N PHE A 121 16.75 -6.40 9.85
CA PHE A 121 15.90 -5.97 10.95
C PHE A 121 14.50 -6.62 10.90
N GLY A 122 14.34 -7.68 10.10
CA GLY A 122 13.07 -8.40 9.91
C GLY A 122 12.06 -7.67 9.02
N GLY A 123 12.47 -6.61 8.32
CA GLY A 123 11.57 -5.85 7.46
C GLY A 123 11.34 -6.49 6.09
N MET A 124 10.17 -6.22 5.52
CA MET A 124 9.78 -6.66 4.17
C MET A 124 10.33 -5.72 3.09
N PRO A 125 10.36 -6.15 1.81
CA PRO A 125 10.77 -5.29 0.72
C PRO A 125 9.90 -4.03 0.57
N MET A 126 10.51 -2.88 0.28
CA MET A 126 9.86 -1.57 0.18
C MET A 126 10.15 -0.86 -1.14
N CYS A 127 9.36 0.15 -1.51
CA CYS A 127 9.62 0.99 -2.70
C CYS A 127 8.92 2.37 -2.61
N HIS A 128 9.27 3.32 -3.49
CA HIS A 128 8.65 4.66 -3.58
C HIS A 128 7.40 4.69 -4.50
N GLY A 129 6.54 3.67 -4.42
CA GLY A 129 5.50 3.39 -5.41
C GLY A 129 4.63 4.58 -5.82
N ALA A 130 4.40 4.75 -7.12
CA ALA A 130 3.67 5.89 -7.69
C ALA A 130 2.24 6.03 -7.15
N GLY A 131 1.58 4.92 -6.80
CA GLY A 131 0.22 4.92 -6.26
C GLY A 131 0.12 5.59 -4.89
N GLY A 132 1.08 5.33 -4.00
CA GLY A 132 1.14 5.97 -2.68
C GLY A 132 1.38 7.47 -2.81
N LEU A 133 2.35 7.86 -3.64
CA LEU A 133 2.64 9.26 -3.94
C LEU A 133 1.42 10.00 -4.53
N ALA A 134 0.73 9.38 -5.49
CA ALA A 134 -0.49 9.93 -6.07
C ALA A 134 -1.61 10.09 -5.02
N GLY A 135 -1.75 9.11 -4.12
CA GLY A 135 -2.72 9.16 -3.03
C GLY A 135 -2.45 10.31 -2.06
N GLN A 136 -1.20 10.45 -1.60
CA GLN A 136 -0.80 11.56 -0.73
C GLN A 136 -1.07 12.91 -1.41
N TYR A 137 -0.69 13.07 -2.68
CA TYR A 137 -0.95 14.30 -3.43
C TYR A 137 -2.45 14.56 -3.58
N TYR A 138 -3.25 13.54 -3.86
CA TYR A 138 -4.71 13.63 -3.96
C TYR A 138 -5.33 14.16 -2.65
N TYR A 139 -4.85 13.71 -1.50
CA TYR A 139 -5.29 14.18 -0.18
C TYR A 139 -4.62 15.48 0.29
N GLY A 140 -3.93 16.19 -0.60
CA GLY A 140 -3.42 17.55 -0.33
C GLY A 140 -1.95 17.63 0.11
N ALA A 141 -1.20 16.53 0.12
CA ALA A 141 0.23 16.59 0.40
C ALA A 141 0.97 17.37 -0.70
N ARG A 142 1.74 18.39 -0.30
CA ARG A 142 2.56 19.21 -1.21
C ARG A 142 4.03 19.28 -0.81
N THR A 143 4.38 18.68 0.32
CA THR A 143 5.74 18.65 0.87
C THR A 143 6.06 17.25 1.39
N ALA A 144 7.32 17.00 1.71
CA ALA A 144 7.75 15.75 2.33
C ALA A 144 7.19 15.53 3.76
N GLY A 145 6.51 16.53 4.33
CA GLY A 145 5.94 16.43 5.68
C GLY A 145 4.92 15.31 5.82
N ALA A 146 4.15 14.99 4.77
CA ALA A 146 3.23 13.86 4.77
C ALA A 146 3.97 12.52 4.96
N ASN A 147 5.06 12.30 4.20
CA ASN A 147 5.86 11.08 4.30
C ASN A 147 6.58 10.98 5.65
N ILE A 148 7.08 12.10 6.19
CA ILE A 148 7.73 12.12 7.50
C ILE A 148 6.71 11.78 8.60
N LEU A 149 5.50 12.34 8.52
CA LEU A 149 4.41 12.04 9.46
C LEU A 149 4.01 10.57 9.39
N GLU A 150 3.79 10.04 8.18
CA GLU A 150 3.44 8.63 7.95
C GLU A 150 4.51 7.70 8.52
N GLY A 151 5.78 7.90 8.16
CA GLY A 151 6.88 7.10 8.69
C GLY A 151 7.05 7.23 10.20
N THR A 152 6.81 8.41 10.78
CA THR A 152 6.86 8.61 12.24
C THR A 152 5.77 7.80 12.94
N ILE A 153 4.54 7.83 12.41
CA ILE A 153 3.42 7.05 12.95
C ILE A 153 3.72 5.55 12.84
N GLU A 154 4.23 5.08 11.70
CA GLU A 154 4.59 3.67 11.51
C GLU A 154 5.71 3.21 12.45
N ILE A 155 6.74 4.04 12.67
CA ILE A 155 7.80 3.75 13.64
C ILE A 155 7.22 3.67 15.05
N LEU A 156 6.34 4.59 15.45
CA LEU A 156 5.69 4.54 16.76
C LEU A 156 4.81 3.30 16.91
N LEU A 157 4.06 2.93 15.86
CA LEU A 157 3.28 1.69 15.85
C LEU A 157 4.16 0.45 15.94
N GLY A 158 5.28 0.41 15.22
CA GLY A 158 6.24 -0.69 15.29
C GLY A 158 6.90 -0.80 16.67
N LEU A 159 7.32 0.33 17.25
CA LEU A 159 7.99 0.34 18.54
C LEU A 159 7.06 0.03 19.71
N PHE A 160 5.82 0.52 19.71
CA PHE A 160 4.94 0.43 20.88
C PHE A 160 3.73 -0.51 20.71
N PHE A 161 3.38 -0.87 19.47
CA PHE A 161 2.14 -1.59 19.16
C PHE A 161 2.36 -2.78 18.22
N ALA A 162 3.59 -3.24 17.96
CA ALA A 162 3.86 -4.32 17.00
C ALA A 162 3.03 -5.60 17.28
N ALA A 163 2.98 -6.04 18.54
CA ALA A 163 2.18 -7.22 18.92
C ALA A 163 0.67 -6.97 18.77
N SER A 164 0.19 -5.78 19.11
CA SER A 164 -1.21 -5.38 18.95
C SER A 164 -1.63 -5.36 17.48
N VAL A 165 -0.79 -4.78 16.61
CA VAL A 165 -0.99 -4.71 15.15
C VAL A 165 -0.96 -6.11 14.54
N ALA A 166 0.00 -6.95 14.91
CA ALA A 166 0.05 -8.34 14.47
C ALA A 166 -1.20 -9.13 14.87
N GLY A 167 -1.65 -8.97 16.13
CA GLY A 167 -2.91 -9.57 16.61
C GLY A 167 -4.12 -9.07 15.84
N LEU A 168 -4.20 -7.77 15.55
CA LEU A 168 -5.28 -7.20 14.75
C LEU A 168 -5.30 -7.76 13.32
N PHE A 169 -4.14 -7.87 12.66
CA PHE A 169 -4.04 -8.45 11.33
C PHE A 169 -4.39 -9.94 11.30
N ALA A 170 -4.06 -10.70 12.34
CA ALA A 170 -4.42 -12.11 12.45
C ALA A 170 -5.94 -12.36 12.52
N VAL A 171 -6.69 -11.41 13.10
CA VAL A 171 -8.14 -11.53 13.27
C VAL A 171 -8.95 -10.81 12.20
N PHE A 172 -8.31 -9.95 11.40
CA PHE A 172 -8.98 -9.16 10.39
C PHE A 172 -9.52 -10.04 9.25
N PRO A 173 -10.75 -9.83 8.75
CA PRO A 173 -11.33 -10.70 7.73
C PRO A 173 -10.56 -10.62 6.39
N SER A 174 -9.88 -11.71 6.02
CA SER A 174 -9.08 -11.78 4.79
C SER A 174 -9.91 -11.57 3.52
N ALA A 175 -11.20 -11.91 3.52
CA ALA A 175 -12.11 -11.65 2.41
C ALA A 175 -12.26 -10.16 2.08
N ILE A 176 -12.24 -9.29 3.10
CA ILE A 176 -12.29 -7.83 2.92
C ILE A 176 -10.99 -7.34 2.27
N ILE A 177 -9.84 -7.81 2.78
CA ILE A 177 -8.53 -7.49 2.20
C ILE A 177 -8.44 -7.94 0.74
N GLY A 178 -8.88 -9.16 0.45
CA GLY A 178 -8.92 -9.71 -0.91
C GLY A 178 -9.80 -8.87 -1.86
N ALA A 179 -10.98 -8.44 -1.40
CA ALA A 179 -11.86 -7.55 -2.18
C ALA A 179 -11.21 -6.19 -2.45
N MET A 180 -10.54 -5.60 -1.45
CA MET A 180 -9.79 -4.34 -1.60
C MET A 180 -8.63 -4.48 -2.60
N MET A 181 -7.87 -5.58 -2.52
CA MET A 181 -6.75 -5.88 -3.43
C MET A 181 -7.23 -6.08 -4.87
N LEU A 182 -8.31 -6.86 -5.07
CA LEU A 182 -8.89 -7.12 -6.38
C LEU A 182 -9.31 -5.82 -7.08
N LEU A 183 -9.97 -4.93 -6.34
CA LEU A 183 -10.46 -3.68 -6.90
C LEU A 183 -9.35 -2.63 -7.08
N GLY A 184 -8.34 -2.63 -6.21
CA GLY A 184 -7.11 -1.87 -6.42
C GLY A 184 -6.44 -2.24 -7.74
N ALA A 185 -6.36 -3.54 -8.05
CA ALA A 185 -5.86 -4.03 -9.34
C ALA A 185 -6.82 -3.72 -10.51
N SER A 186 -8.15 -3.74 -10.32
CA SER A 186 -9.09 -3.47 -11.43
C SER A 186 -9.14 -2.02 -11.91
N LYS A 187 -8.53 -1.07 -11.18
CA LYS A 187 -8.54 0.36 -11.50
C LYS A 187 -7.63 0.76 -12.67
N TRP A 188 -6.96 -0.19 -13.32
CA TRP A 188 -6.32 0.01 -14.63
C TRP A 188 -7.38 0.15 -15.75
N ARG A 189 -8.17 1.22 -15.71
CA ARG A 189 -9.16 1.49 -16.76
C ARG A 189 -8.43 2.12 -17.95
N CYS A 190 -8.17 1.30 -18.97
CA CYS A 190 -7.68 1.73 -20.27
C CYS A 190 -8.70 2.67 -20.91
N LEU A 191 -8.30 3.90 -21.22
CA LEU A 191 -9.07 4.72 -22.16
C LEU A 191 -8.57 4.41 -23.56
N PRO A 192 -9.46 4.14 -24.53
CA PRO A 192 -9.05 3.96 -25.91
C PRO A 192 -8.43 5.26 -26.46
N GLY A 193 -7.21 5.18 -26.98
CA GLY A 193 -6.55 6.28 -27.70
C GLY A 193 -5.29 6.90 -27.07
N THR A 194 -4.83 6.46 -25.89
CA THR A 194 -3.61 7.01 -25.26
C THR A 194 -2.35 6.20 -25.57
N PRO A 195 -1.23 6.81 -26.01
CA PRO A 195 0.00 6.11 -26.40
C PRO A 195 0.69 5.37 -25.24
N ALA A 196 1.44 4.30 -25.53
CA ALA A 196 2.04 3.30 -24.59
C ALA A 196 2.79 3.84 -23.33
N TRP A 197 3.12 5.12 -23.29
CA TRP A 197 3.77 5.82 -22.18
C TRP A 197 2.83 6.64 -21.28
N THR A 198 1.59 6.97 -21.70
CA THR A 198 0.59 7.65 -20.84
C THR A 198 0.08 6.74 -19.70
N TRP A 199 0.37 5.45 -19.79
CA TRP A 199 -0.04 4.34 -18.91
C TRP A 199 0.66 4.38 -17.55
N MET A 200 1.86 4.97 -17.50
CA MET A 200 2.59 5.22 -16.26
C MET A 200 2.15 6.53 -15.58
N CYS A 201 1.56 7.45 -16.34
CA CYS A 201 1.22 8.82 -15.91
C CYS A 201 -0.27 9.06 -15.74
N CYS A 202 -1.11 8.01 -15.79
CA CYS A 202 -2.54 8.15 -15.51
C CYS A 202 -2.92 7.59 -14.13
N PRO A 203 -2.33 8.05 -13.01
CA PRO A 203 -3.09 8.07 -11.78
C PRO A 203 -4.09 9.22 -11.95
N TRP A 204 -5.36 8.87 -12.14
CA TRP A 204 -6.48 9.81 -12.13
C TRP A 204 -6.57 10.69 -13.39
N GLU A 205 -7.42 10.29 -14.34
CA GLU A 205 -8.22 11.30 -15.04
C GLU A 205 -8.86 12.19 -13.96
N GLN A 206 -8.30 13.38 -13.77
CA GLN A 206 -9.07 14.47 -13.21
C GLN A 206 -10.17 14.75 -14.23
N PRO A 207 -11.47 14.63 -13.90
CA PRO A 207 -12.44 15.43 -14.60
C PRO A 207 -12.02 16.87 -14.30
N SER A 208 -11.46 17.52 -15.32
CA SER A 208 -11.27 18.97 -15.42
C SER A 208 -11.76 19.73 -14.18
N LEU A 209 -10.85 20.05 -13.26
CA LEU A 209 -10.99 21.25 -12.43
C LEU A 209 -10.74 22.47 -13.33
N SER A 210 -11.62 22.64 -14.33
CA SER A 210 -12.05 23.95 -14.78
C SER A 210 -13.13 24.40 -13.79
N LEU A 211 -13.03 25.63 -13.28
CA LEU A 211 -13.89 26.28 -12.28
C LEU A 211 -13.43 26.07 -10.84
N TYR A 212 -12.36 26.74 -10.41
CA TYR A 212 -12.32 28.13 -9.90
C TYR A 212 -10.89 28.44 -9.43
#